data_AF-A0A6C0AKE6-F1
#
_entry.id   AF-A0A6C0AKE6-F1
#
_cell.length_a   1.000
_cell.length_b   1.000
_cell.length_c   1.000
_cell.angle_alpha   90.00
_cell.angle_beta   90.00
_cell.angle_gamma   90.00
#
_symmetry.space_group_name_H-M   'P 1'
#
loop_
_entity.id
_entity.type
_entity.pdbx_description
1 polymer ?
#
loop_
_entity_poly.entity_id
_entity_poly.type
_entity_poly.pdbx_seq_one_letter_code
_entity_poly.pdbx_strand_id
1 'polypeptide(L)'
;MKRCIIITTINRPNQFIHHYSNIPSWDLIVVGDIKTDDDLYRNIQCVYLGLPEQKALFPTLFEKVPLRSYTRKMFGYLYAIQNGYTTLYETDDDNQYIGDLNTFNETGRPTRAVVGDGFVNLYKLYTTKHIWPRGIPPTHSSILISPTVTDNSSLKEYSVIQGLVNNDPDVDAVFRMEVNSGSFFFDD
;
A
#
# COMPACT_ATOMS: atom_id res chain seq x y z
N MET A 1 17.73 3.96 -12.24
CA MET A 1 16.81 4.54 -11.24
C MET A 1 16.85 3.66 -10.01
N LYS A 2 16.87 4.23 -8.81
CA LYS A 2 16.97 3.45 -7.56
C LYS A 2 15.56 3.21 -7.04
N ARG A 3 15.20 1.94 -6.83
CA ARG A 3 13.84 1.51 -6.52
C ARG A 3 13.82 0.78 -5.18
N CYS A 4 12.78 1.01 -4.38
CA CYS A 4 12.62 0.31 -3.12
C CYS A 4 11.20 -0.16 -2.86
N ILE A 5 11.13 -1.21 -2.05
CA ILE A 5 9.91 -1.74 -1.46
C ILE A 5 9.90 -1.31 -0.01
N ILE A 6 8.82 -0.69 0.46
CA ILE A 6 8.71 -0.18 1.83
C ILE A 6 7.60 -0.94 2.55
N ILE A 7 7.98 -1.59 3.65
CA ILE A 7 7.07 -2.36 4.50
C ILE A 7 7.24 -1.90 5.94
N THR A 8 6.15 -1.84 6.70
CA THR A 8 6.20 -1.76 8.16
C THR A 8 5.62 -3.04 8.74
N THR A 9 6.12 -3.48 9.89
CA THR A 9 5.71 -4.76 10.47
C THR A 9 5.89 -4.78 11.98
N ILE A 10 5.11 -5.63 12.63
CA ILE A 10 5.29 -6.09 14.02
C ILE A 10 5.44 -7.61 14.09
N ASN A 11 5.43 -8.27 12.94
CA ASN A 11 5.43 -9.72 12.81
C ASN A 11 6.86 -10.23 12.62
N ARG A 12 7.01 -11.55 12.64
CA ARG A 12 8.26 -12.19 12.21
C ARG A 12 8.33 -12.19 10.68
N PRO A 13 9.53 -12.21 10.07
CA PRO A 13 9.65 -12.39 8.64
C PRO A 13 8.89 -13.62 8.15
N ASN A 14 8.14 -13.44 7.06
CA ASN A 14 7.35 -14.48 6.43
C ASN A 14 7.77 -14.65 4.96
N GLN A 15 7.08 -15.53 4.24
CA GLN A 15 7.36 -15.78 2.82
C GLN A 15 7.31 -14.52 1.94
N PHE A 16 6.47 -13.54 2.26
CA PHE A 16 6.35 -12.30 1.49
C PHE A 16 7.55 -11.39 1.69
N ILE A 17 8.01 -11.23 2.94
CA ILE A 17 9.26 -10.51 3.25
C ILE A 17 10.43 -11.15 2.51
N HIS A 18 10.56 -12.48 2.56
CA HIS A 18 11.63 -13.19 1.85
C HIS A 18 11.51 -13.04 0.34
N HIS A 19 10.30 -13.12 -0.22
CA HIS A 19 10.08 -12.87 -1.65
C HIS A 19 10.56 -11.48 -2.05
N TYR A 20 10.13 -10.43 -1.34
CA TYR A 20 10.51 -9.05 -1.65
C TYR A 20 12.00 -8.77 -1.47
N SER A 21 12.66 -9.39 -0.48
CA SER A 21 14.12 -9.25 -0.29
C SER A 21 14.95 -9.82 -1.44
N ASN A 22 14.35 -10.67 -2.28
CA ASN A 22 15.01 -11.35 -3.39
C ASN A 22 14.61 -10.81 -4.77
N ILE A 23 13.75 -9.78 -4.86
CA ILE A 23 13.40 -9.20 -6.16
C ILE A 23 14.62 -8.42 -6.71
N PRO A 24 15.16 -8.79 -7.88
CA PRO A 24 16.32 -8.09 -8.44
C PRO A 24 16.03 -6.61 -8.66
N SER A 25 17.02 -5.74 -8.45
CA SER A 25 16.92 -4.30 -8.73
C SER A 25 15.89 -3.53 -7.89
N TRP A 26 15.43 -4.11 -6.78
CA TRP A 26 14.61 -3.49 -5.75
C TRP A 26 15.28 -3.68 -4.39
N ASP A 27 15.50 -2.59 -3.66
CA ASP A 27 15.93 -2.69 -2.27
C ASP A 27 14.71 -2.84 -1.36
N LEU A 28 14.75 -3.77 -0.40
CA LEU A 28 13.71 -3.87 0.61
C LEU A 28 14.06 -2.98 1.81
N ILE A 29 13.15 -2.09 2.20
CA ILE A 29 13.21 -1.28 3.42
C ILE A 29 12.11 -1.77 4.36
N VAL A 30 12.49 -2.28 5.52
CA VAL A 30 11.56 -2.72 6.56
C VAL A 30 11.64 -1.79 7.76
N VAL A 31 10.49 -1.25 8.17
CA VAL A 31 10.35 -0.37 9.32
C VAL A 31 9.68 -1.11 10.47
N GLY A 32 10.44 -1.41 11.52
CA GLY A 32 9.94 -2.10 12.70
C GLY A 32 9.20 -1.18 13.68
N ASP A 33 8.37 -1.76 14.53
CA ASP A 33 7.81 -1.15 15.75
C ASP A 33 8.18 -1.99 16.99
N ILE A 34 7.69 -1.63 18.19
CA ILE A 34 8.03 -2.24 19.50
C ILE A 34 8.03 -3.78 19.49
N LYS A 35 7.09 -4.40 18.76
CA LYS A 35 6.87 -5.86 18.76
C LYS A 35 7.76 -6.62 17.76
N THR A 36 8.46 -5.91 16.89
CA THR A 36 9.23 -6.52 15.80
C THR A 36 10.43 -7.27 16.37
N ASP A 37 10.71 -8.44 15.82
CA ASP A 37 11.91 -9.20 16.15
C ASP A 37 13.08 -8.64 15.35
N ASP A 38 13.75 -7.61 15.90
CA ASP A 38 14.81 -6.88 15.22
C ASP A 38 15.93 -7.81 14.69
N ASP A 39 16.30 -8.83 15.46
CA ASP A 39 17.43 -9.70 15.11
C ASP A 39 17.11 -10.56 13.90
N LEU A 40 15.85 -10.99 13.73
CA LEU A 40 15.44 -11.71 12.52
C LEU A 40 15.53 -10.82 11.27
N TYR A 41 15.10 -9.56 11.35
CA TYR A 41 15.18 -8.65 10.20
C TYR A 41 16.60 -8.19 9.88
N ARG A 42 17.46 -8.02 10.89
CA ARG A 42 18.90 -7.75 10.68
C ARG A 42 19.62 -8.87 9.92
N ASN A 43 19.08 -10.08 9.95
CA ASN A 43 19.60 -11.25 9.22
C ASN A 43 19.00 -11.42 7.81
N ILE A 44 18.14 -10.50 7.36
CA ILE A 44 17.56 -10.49 6.02
C ILE A 44 18.28 -9.48 5.16
N GLN A 45 18.39 -9.75 3.85
CA GLN A 45 18.87 -8.80 2.86
C GLN A 45 17.87 -7.64 2.70
N CYS A 46 17.87 -6.72 3.65
CA CYS A 46 17.03 -5.52 3.66
C CYS A 46 17.72 -4.39 4.42
N VAL A 47 17.25 -3.16 4.20
CA VAL A 47 17.48 -2.05 5.11
C VAL A 47 16.46 -2.18 6.24
N TYR A 48 16.93 -2.55 7.43
CA TYR A 48 16.08 -2.58 8.61
C TYR A 48 16.17 -1.27 9.40
N LEU A 49 15.03 -0.62 9.64
CA LEU A 49 14.88 0.58 10.45
C LEU A 49 14.11 0.23 11.73
N GLY A 50 14.82 -0.25 12.74
CA GLY A 50 14.29 -0.41 14.10
C GLY A 50 14.07 0.94 14.78
N LEU A 51 13.50 0.92 15.99
CA LEU A 51 13.24 2.15 16.75
C LEU A 51 14.52 2.99 17.02
N PRO A 52 15.70 2.39 17.34
CA PRO A 52 16.94 3.15 17.48
C PRO A 52 17.35 3.87 16.20
N GLU A 53 17.30 3.20 15.05
CA GLU A 53 17.65 3.76 13.75
C GLU A 53 16.68 4.87 13.34
N GLN A 54 15.37 4.66 13.53
CA GLN A 54 14.34 5.68 13.29
C GLN A 54 14.59 6.95 14.10
N LYS A 55 14.90 6.81 15.40
CA LYS A 55 15.18 7.93 16.29
C LYS A 55 16.47 8.64 15.93
N ALA A 56 17.52 7.89 15.57
CA ALA A 56 18.80 8.45 15.20
C ALA A 56 18.74 9.23 13.88
N LEU A 57 18.04 8.70 12.87
CA LEU A 57 17.93 9.32 11.55
C LEU A 57 16.93 10.48 11.52
N PHE A 58 15.79 10.33 12.21
CA PHE A 58 14.67 11.26 12.10
C PHE A 58 14.09 11.64 13.48
N PRO A 59 14.89 12.24 14.38
CA PRO A 59 14.49 12.48 15.77
C PRO A 59 13.21 13.32 15.89
N THR A 60 13.06 14.36 15.09
CA THR A 60 11.86 15.22 15.12
C THR A 60 10.57 14.47 14.73
N LEU A 61 10.65 13.56 13.76
CA LEU A 61 9.50 12.74 13.37
C LEU A 61 9.24 11.64 14.42
N PHE A 62 10.31 11.07 14.99
CA PHE A 62 10.24 10.04 16.01
C PHE A 62 9.40 10.46 17.22
N GLU A 63 9.58 11.71 17.68
CA GLU A 63 8.81 12.27 18.79
C GLU A 63 7.33 12.57 18.45
N LYS A 64 6.99 12.66 17.15
CA LYS A 64 5.61 12.96 16.69
C LYS A 64 4.81 11.73 16.30
N VAL A 65 5.47 10.72 15.76
CA VAL A 65 4.81 9.48 15.33
C VAL A 65 4.64 8.56 16.54
N PRO A 66 3.42 8.09 16.86
CA PRO A 66 3.22 7.17 17.98
C PRO A 66 3.81 5.79 17.71
N LEU A 67 4.17 5.07 18.77
CA LEU A 67 4.49 3.65 18.70
C LEU A 67 3.21 2.82 18.50
N ARG A 68 3.35 1.57 18.04
CA ARG A 68 2.25 0.68 17.64
C ARG A 68 1.35 1.31 16.58
N SER A 69 1.96 1.98 15.61
CA SER A 69 1.25 2.73 14.60
C SER A 69 1.73 2.37 13.21
N TYR A 70 0.78 2.10 12.32
CA TYR A 70 1.04 1.92 10.90
C TYR A 70 1.83 3.10 10.30
N THR A 71 1.62 4.30 10.83
CA THR A 71 2.32 5.52 10.40
C THR A 71 3.83 5.47 10.64
N ARG A 72 4.36 4.48 11.37
CA ARG A 72 5.81 4.23 11.43
C ARG A 72 6.41 4.02 10.05
N LYS A 73 5.64 3.51 9.07
CA LYS A 73 6.07 3.40 7.67
C LYS A 73 6.66 4.70 7.08
N MET A 74 6.29 5.87 7.61
CA MET A 74 6.86 7.17 7.24
C MET A 74 8.39 7.26 7.36
N PHE A 75 9.02 6.55 8.30
CA PHE A 75 10.48 6.53 8.41
C PHE A 75 11.13 5.87 7.18
N GLY A 76 10.46 4.86 6.60
CA GLY A 76 10.89 4.23 5.35
C GLY A 76 10.82 5.20 4.17
N TYR A 77 9.76 6.00 4.07
CA TYR A 77 9.63 7.04 3.04
C TYR A 77 10.75 8.08 3.15
N LEU A 78 11.00 8.62 4.34
CA LEU A 78 12.06 9.62 4.51
C LEU A 78 13.45 9.04 4.25
N TYR A 79 13.71 7.80 4.69
CA TYR A 79 14.95 7.10 4.38
C TYR A 79 15.12 6.94 2.87
N ALA A 80 14.07 6.52 2.16
CA ALA A 80 14.10 6.35 0.71
C ALA A 80 14.40 7.68 0.00
N ILE A 81 13.72 8.76 0.39
CA ILE A 81 13.96 10.10 -0.17
C ILE A 81 15.42 10.55 0.07
N GLN A 82 15.91 10.43 1.30
CA GLN A 82 17.28 10.84 1.66
C GLN A 82 18.36 10.04 0.92
N ASN A 83 18.06 8.79 0.54
CA ASN A 83 19.00 7.88 -0.13
C ASN A 83 18.79 7.82 -1.66
N GLY A 84 18.09 8.78 -2.24
CA GLY A 84 17.98 8.97 -3.70
C GLY A 84 17.11 7.93 -4.41
N TYR A 85 16.18 7.28 -3.70
CA TYR A 85 15.18 6.43 -4.34
C TYR A 85 14.17 7.28 -5.11
N THR A 86 13.90 6.89 -6.35
CA THR A 86 13.00 7.62 -7.27
C THR A 86 11.67 6.89 -7.48
N THR A 87 11.62 5.61 -7.11
CA THR A 87 10.45 4.74 -7.20
C THR A 87 10.27 4.05 -5.87
N LEU A 88 9.07 4.18 -5.30
CA LEU A 88 8.69 3.56 -4.04
C LEU A 88 7.48 2.67 -4.30
N TYR A 89 7.63 1.36 -4.06
CA TYR A 89 6.50 0.44 -3.95
C TYR A 89 6.22 0.23 -2.46
N GLU A 90 5.03 0.61 -2.02
CA GLU A 90 4.64 0.43 -0.63
C GLU A 90 3.61 -0.69 -0.51
N THR A 91 3.80 -1.56 0.48
CA THR A 91 2.89 -2.66 0.75
C THR A 91 2.96 -3.11 2.21
N ASP A 92 2.04 -3.97 2.60
CA ASP A 92 1.99 -4.58 3.93
C ASP A 92 2.77 -5.90 3.95
N ASP A 93 3.09 -6.39 5.14
CA ASP A 93 3.91 -7.59 5.31
C ASP A 93 3.16 -8.89 4.99
N ASP A 94 1.86 -8.83 4.75
CA ASP A 94 0.98 -9.93 4.35
C ASP A 94 0.44 -9.80 2.91
N ASN A 95 0.83 -8.76 2.18
CA ASN A 95 0.38 -8.49 0.81
C ASN A 95 1.47 -8.82 -0.22
N GLN A 96 1.09 -9.56 -1.28
CA GLN A 96 1.95 -9.84 -2.42
C GLN A 96 1.41 -9.19 -3.70
N TYR A 97 2.28 -8.49 -4.43
CA TYR A 97 1.97 -8.02 -5.78
C TYR A 97 1.63 -9.20 -6.71
N ILE A 98 0.49 -9.13 -7.39
CA ILE A 98 0.11 -10.12 -8.40
C ILE A 98 0.78 -9.74 -9.73
N GLY A 99 1.87 -10.44 -10.06
CA GLY A 99 2.65 -10.22 -11.28
C GLY A 99 4.15 -10.06 -10.99
N ASP A 100 4.90 -9.53 -11.96
CA ASP A 100 6.32 -9.22 -11.79
C ASP A 100 6.55 -7.72 -11.61
N LEU A 101 6.95 -7.33 -10.40
CA LEU A 101 7.25 -5.96 -10.03
C LEU A 101 8.37 -5.34 -10.89
N ASN A 102 9.29 -6.14 -11.45
CA ASN A 102 10.32 -5.63 -12.36
C ASN A 102 9.77 -5.14 -13.69
N THR A 103 8.64 -5.68 -14.11
CA THR A 103 7.96 -5.30 -15.35
C THR A 103 6.90 -4.24 -15.15
N PHE A 104 6.66 -3.82 -13.91
CA PHE A 104 5.68 -2.78 -13.61
C PHE A 104 6.12 -1.45 -14.22
N ASN A 105 5.42 -1.01 -15.26
CA ASN A 105 5.64 0.32 -15.84
C ASN A 105 4.91 1.38 -15.02
N GLU A 106 5.66 2.31 -14.45
CA GLU A 106 5.18 3.38 -13.57
C GLU A 106 4.64 4.61 -14.33
N THR A 107 4.92 4.72 -15.63
CA THR A 107 4.64 5.93 -16.43
C THR A 107 3.89 5.61 -17.72
N GLY A 108 3.26 6.63 -18.31
CA GLY A 108 2.68 6.53 -19.65
C GLY A 108 1.60 5.46 -19.80
N ARG A 109 0.70 5.32 -18.82
CA ARG A 109 -0.44 4.40 -18.93
C ARG A 109 -1.67 5.09 -19.51
N PRO A 110 -2.44 4.41 -20.40
CA PRO A 110 -3.75 4.89 -20.79
C PRO A 110 -4.68 4.91 -19.57
N THR A 111 -5.32 6.05 -19.35
CA THR A 111 -6.10 6.28 -18.13
C THR A 111 -7.35 7.07 -18.41
N ARG A 112 -8.42 6.75 -17.66
CA ARG A 112 -9.70 7.44 -17.68
C ARG A 112 -9.85 8.23 -16.39
N ALA A 113 -10.47 9.40 -16.48
CA ALA A 113 -10.76 10.21 -15.30
C ALA A 113 -12.18 9.89 -14.81
N VAL A 114 -12.39 9.90 -13.49
CA VAL A 114 -13.74 9.93 -12.93
C VAL A 114 -14.36 11.29 -13.18
N VAL A 115 -15.63 11.31 -13.57
CA VAL A 115 -16.42 12.52 -13.81
C VAL A 115 -17.37 12.73 -12.64
N GLY A 116 -17.34 13.93 -12.05
CA GLY A 116 -18.19 14.32 -10.93
C GLY A 116 -17.39 14.86 -9.74
N ASP A 117 -18.10 15.14 -8.66
CA ASP A 117 -17.57 15.63 -7.39
C ASP A 117 -18.03 14.77 -6.20
N GLY A 118 -17.38 14.96 -5.05
CA GLY A 118 -17.73 14.27 -3.80
C GLY A 118 -17.18 12.84 -3.67
N PHE A 119 -17.92 12.00 -2.95
CA PHE A 119 -17.50 10.63 -2.65
C PHE A 119 -17.64 9.71 -3.87
N VAL A 120 -16.57 9.00 -4.21
CA VAL A 120 -16.51 8.09 -5.35
C VAL A 120 -16.14 6.69 -4.86
N ASN A 121 -16.97 5.70 -5.18
CA ASN A 121 -16.63 4.30 -4.95
C ASN A 121 -15.90 3.72 -6.17
N LEU A 122 -14.58 3.89 -6.23
CA LEU A 122 -13.75 3.39 -7.34
C LEU A 122 -13.81 1.87 -7.51
N TYR A 123 -14.08 1.12 -6.43
CA TYR A 123 -14.14 -0.34 -6.45
C TYR A 123 -15.27 -0.86 -7.34
N LYS A 124 -16.34 -0.09 -7.55
CA LYS A 124 -17.45 -0.41 -8.47
C LYS A 124 -17.05 -0.42 -9.96
N LEU A 125 -15.83 0.01 -10.30
CA LEU A 125 -15.27 -0.14 -11.65
C LEU A 125 -14.64 -1.52 -11.89
N TYR A 126 -14.36 -2.27 -10.82
CA TYR A 126 -13.62 -3.53 -10.83
C TYR A 126 -14.43 -4.67 -10.21
N THR A 127 -15.72 -4.45 -9.95
CA THR A 127 -16.61 -5.51 -9.48
C THR A 127 -18.09 -5.16 -9.69
N THR A 128 -18.88 -6.18 -9.99
CA THR A 128 -20.35 -6.09 -9.94
C THR A 128 -20.90 -6.28 -8.54
N LYS A 129 -20.14 -6.87 -7.62
CA LYS A 129 -20.55 -7.15 -6.24
C LYS A 129 -20.82 -5.87 -5.45
N HIS A 130 -21.56 -6.01 -4.36
CA HIS A 130 -21.68 -4.95 -3.38
C HIS A 130 -20.36 -4.82 -2.63
N ILE A 131 -19.75 -3.64 -2.68
CA ILE A 131 -18.50 -3.34 -1.99
C ILE A 131 -18.53 -1.91 -1.48
N TRP A 132 -18.07 -1.69 -0.26
CA TRP A 132 -18.03 -0.37 0.36
C TRP A 132 -16.62 -0.09 0.91
N PRO A 133 -15.85 0.77 0.22
CA PRO A 133 -14.51 1.16 0.67
C PRO A 133 -14.58 2.05 1.91
N ARG A 134 -13.55 1.97 2.74
CA ARG A 134 -13.41 2.86 3.92
C ARG A 134 -13.48 4.33 3.52
N GLY A 135 -14.09 5.14 4.39
CA GLY A 135 -14.12 6.61 4.25
C GLY A 135 -15.33 7.17 3.52
N ILE A 136 -16.17 6.34 2.91
CA ILE A 136 -17.49 6.78 2.39
C ILE A 136 -18.54 6.64 3.51
N PRO A 137 -19.38 7.66 3.79
CA PRO A 137 -20.42 7.54 4.80
C PRO A 137 -21.44 6.44 4.48
N PRO A 138 -21.93 5.67 5.48
CA PRO A 138 -22.83 4.52 5.28
C PRO A 138 -24.09 4.82 4.47
N THR A 139 -24.65 6.01 4.64
CA THR A 139 -25.89 6.42 3.98
C THR A 139 -25.64 7.13 2.65
N HIS A 140 -24.39 7.21 2.20
CA HIS A 140 -24.06 7.92 0.98
C HIS A 140 -24.36 7.06 -0.25
N SER A 141 -25.10 7.62 -1.21
CA SER A 141 -25.56 6.90 -2.40
C SER A 141 -24.44 6.35 -3.29
N SER A 142 -23.25 6.97 -3.25
CA SER A 142 -22.09 6.54 -4.04
C SER A 142 -21.59 5.13 -3.71
N ILE A 143 -21.95 4.55 -2.56
CA ILE A 143 -21.62 3.15 -2.24
C ILE A 143 -22.22 2.20 -3.29
N LEU A 144 -23.43 2.50 -3.77
CA LEU A 144 -24.18 1.63 -4.67
C LEU A 144 -23.99 1.95 -6.15
N ILE A 145 -23.46 3.13 -6.46
CA ILE A 145 -23.41 3.68 -7.81
C ILE A 145 -22.02 3.48 -8.40
N SER A 146 -21.94 2.85 -9.58
CA SER A 146 -20.71 2.83 -10.36
C SER A 146 -20.38 4.24 -10.85
N PRO A 147 -19.15 4.74 -10.63
CA PRO A 147 -18.80 6.09 -11.01
C PRO A 147 -18.72 6.21 -12.54
N THR A 148 -19.11 7.38 -13.05
CA THR A 148 -18.91 7.72 -14.46
C THR A 148 -17.44 8.02 -14.71
N VAL A 149 -16.90 7.47 -15.79
CA VAL A 149 -15.53 7.73 -16.24
C VAL A 149 -15.54 8.31 -17.65
N THR A 150 -14.49 9.02 -18.04
CA THR A 150 -14.33 9.52 -19.40
C THR A 150 -14.28 8.38 -20.41
N ASP A 151 -14.94 8.55 -21.57
CA ASP A 151 -14.99 7.52 -22.63
C ASP A 151 -13.59 7.21 -23.21
N ASN A 152 -12.79 8.26 -23.40
CA ASN A 152 -11.46 8.14 -23.96
C ASN A 152 -10.40 8.02 -22.86
N SER A 153 -9.46 7.11 -23.07
CA SER A 153 -8.23 7.07 -22.29
C SER A 153 -7.24 8.10 -22.83
N SER A 154 -6.44 8.69 -21.95
CA SER A 154 -5.29 9.50 -22.34
C SER A 154 -4.03 9.02 -21.64
N LEU A 155 -2.88 9.22 -22.28
CA LEU A 155 -1.59 9.02 -21.63
C LEU A 155 -1.37 10.15 -20.63
N LYS A 156 -1.08 9.76 -19.40
CA LYS A 156 -0.87 10.69 -18.29
C LYS A 156 0.30 10.20 -17.45
N GLU A 157 1.00 11.17 -16.89
CA GLU A 157 2.04 10.95 -15.90
C GLU A 157 1.42 11.00 -14.51
N TYR A 158 1.76 10.02 -13.68
CA TYR A 158 1.23 9.85 -12.33
C TYR A 158 2.38 9.75 -11.34
N SER A 159 2.24 10.40 -10.19
CA SER A 159 3.21 10.27 -9.08
C SER A 159 2.78 9.24 -8.04
N VAL A 160 1.51 8.85 -8.05
CA VAL A 160 0.93 7.88 -7.11
C VAL A 160 0.02 6.94 -7.89
N ILE A 161 0.23 5.65 -7.72
CA ILE A 161 -0.60 4.58 -8.26
C ILE A 161 -1.05 3.72 -7.08
N GLN A 162 -2.36 3.57 -6.92
CA GLN A 162 -2.93 2.70 -5.89
C GLN A 162 -3.36 1.38 -6.52
N GLY A 163 -2.84 0.28 -6.00
CA GLY A 163 -3.29 -1.06 -6.36
C GLY A 163 -4.60 -1.43 -5.67
N LEU A 164 -5.28 -2.44 -6.21
CA LEU A 164 -6.38 -3.13 -5.52
C LEU A 164 -5.82 -4.32 -4.77
N VAL A 165 -6.42 -4.63 -3.62
CA VAL A 165 -6.03 -5.77 -2.80
C VAL A 165 -7.24 -6.67 -2.59
N ASN A 166 -7.09 -7.95 -2.92
CA ASN A 166 -8.13 -8.95 -2.72
C ASN A 166 -8.31 -9.30 -1.23
N ASN A 167 -9.43 -9.94 -0.90
CA ASN A 167 -9.86 -10.32 0.46
C ASN A 167 -10.29 -9.15 1.38
N ASP A 168 -10.90 -8.12 0.80
CA ASP A 168 -11.56 -7.02 1.53
C ASP A 168 -10.71 -6.28 2.59
N PRO A 169 -9.40 -6.00 2.42
CA PRO A 169 -8.64 -5.32 3.47
C PRO A 169 -9.19 -3.91 3.74
N ASP A 170 -9.59 -3.21 2.68
CA ASP A 170 -9.89 -1.77 2.67
C ASP A 170 -11.39 -1.44 2.68
N VAL A 171 -12.21 -2.34 3.22
CA VAL A 171 -13.65 -2.12 3.41
C VAL A 171 -13.96 -1.62 4.82
N ASP A 172 -15.09 -0.94 4.98
CA ASP A 172 -15.56 -0.43 6.28
C ASP A 172 -15.93 -1.58 7.25
N ALA A 173 -15.88 -1.31 8.56
CA ALA A 173 -16.31 -2.29 9.56
C ALA A 173 -17.80 -2.64 9.42
N VAL A 174 -18.64 -1.65 9.06
CA VAL A 174 -20.07 -1.89 8.79
C VAL A 174 -20.25 -2.81 7.58
N PHE A 175 -19.46 -2.61 6.53
CA PHE A 175 -19.48 -3.51 5.38
C PHE A 175 -19.19 -4.96 5.78
N ARG A 176 -18.17 -5.20 6.62
CA ARG A 176 -17.84 -6.56 7.10
C ARG A 176 -18.97 -7.19 7.93
N MET A 177 -19.76 -6.38 8.63
CA MET A 177 -20.90 -6.86 9.41
C MET A 177 -22.11 -7.17 8.53
N GLU A 178 -22.39 -6.33 7.54
CA GLU A 178 -23.54 -6.50 6.64
C GLU A 178 -23.30 -7.57 5.57
N VAL A 179 -22.08 -7.62 5.04
CA VAL A 179 -21.67 -8.53 3.98
C VAL A 179 -20.92 -9.70 4.61
N ASN A 180 -21.71 -10.66 5.11
CA ASN A 180 -21.19 -11.90 5.67
C ASN A 180 -20.76 -12.87 4.55
N SER A 181 -19.67 -12.57 3.84
CA SER A 181 -19.29 -13.36 2.67
C SER A 181 -17.79 -13.55 2.49
N GLY A 182 -17.26 -14.64 3.05
CA GLY A 182 -16.05 -15.33 2.57
C GLY A 182 -14.89 -14.44 2.10
N SER A 183 -14.14 -14.93 1.10
CA SER A 183 -13.10 -14.15 0.43
C SER A 183 -13.69 -13.37 -0.75
N PHE A 184 -13.43 -12.06 -0.81
CA PHE A 184 -13.75 -11.22 -1.96
C PHE A 184 -12.58 -11.10 -2.92
N PHE A 185 -12.89 -11.09 -4.21
CA PHE A 185 -11.92 -10.86 -5.28
C PHE A 185 -12.52 -9.86 -6.25
N PHE A 186 -11.70 -8.91 -6.68
CA PHE A 186 -12.00 -8.02 -7.80
C PHE A 186 -12.01 -8.81 -9.11
N ASP A 187 -12.76 -8.30 -10.08
CA ASP A 187 -12.83 -8.85 -11.43
C ASP A 187 -11.56 -8.43 -12.21
N ASP A 188 -11.03 -9.32 -13.05
CA ASP A 188 -9.84 -9.08 -13.89
C ASP A 188 -10.10 -8.10 -15.05
#